data_AF-A0A956BGB1-F1
#
_entry.id   AF-A0A956BGB1-F1
#
_cell.length_a   1.000
_cell.length_b   1.000
_cell.length_c   1.000
_cell.angle_alpha   90.00
_cell.angle_beta   90.00
_cell.angle_gamma   90.00
#
_symmetry.space_group_name_H-M   'P 1'
#
loop_
_entity.id
_entity.type
_entity.pdbx_description
1 polymer ?
#
loop_
_entity_poly.entity_id
_entity_poly.type
_entity_poly.pdbx_seq_one_letter_code
_entity_poly.pdbx_strand_id
1 'polypeptide(L)'
;MAKLTPMQEVKERFGSKEALAEALIPMLERNDSEDADEFRARIAAASNKQLLRLHSVHETINRRFGSKEKLVDAIVAKKFPKGNDPYRAKLLTKRPAQLLDLVQSL
;
A
#
# COMPACT_ATOMS: atom_id res chain seq x y z
N MET A 1 -15.96 -21.09 6.29
CA MET A 1 -14.61 -21.47 5.82
C MET A 1 -13.60 -21.09 6.88
N ALA A 2 -12.67 -21.98 7.25
CA ALA A 2 -11.62 -21.63 8.19
C ALA A 2 -10.74 -20.53 7.58
N LYS A 3 -10.38 -19.53 8.38
CA LYS A 3 -9.49 -18.46 7.92
C LYS A 3 -8.09 -19.05 7.74
N LEU A 4 -7.54 -18.96 6.53
CA LEU A 4 -6.18 -19.39 6.25
C LEU A 4 -5.20 -18.66 7.17
N THR A 5 -4.17 -19.37 7.62
CA THR A 5 -3.04 -18.72 8.27
C THR A 5 -2.28 -17.85 7.26
N PRO A 6 -1.57 -16.79 7.69
CA PRO A 6 -0.81 -15.95 6.76
C PRO A 6 0.18 -16.73 5.89
N MET A 7 0.75 -17.82 6.40
CA MET A 7 1.65 -18.68 5.61
C MET A 7 0.89 -19.47 4.54
N GLN A 8 -0.26 -20.06 4.89
CA GLN A 8 -1.10 -20.79 3.93
C GLN A 8 -1.61 -19.85 2.83
N GLU A 9 -2.10 -18.67 3.21
CA GLU A 9 -2.57 -17.67 2.24
C GLU A 9 -1.46 -17.22 1.29
N VAL A 10 -0.24 -16.97 1.78
CA VAL A 10 0.91 -16.64 0.94
C VAL A 10 1.22 -17.77 -0.04
N LYS A 11 1.26 -19.01 0.45
CA LYS A 11 1.56 -20.18 -0.39
C LYS A 11 0.51 -20.40 -1.47
N GLU A 12 -0.77 -20.25 -1.13
CA GLU A 12 -1.87 -20.45 -2.08
C GLU A 12 -1.95 -19.35 -3.14
N ARG A 13 -1.78 -18.08 -2.74
CA ARG A 13 -1.96 -16.93 -3.64
C ARG A 13 -0.72 -16.55 -4.44
N PHE A 14 0.47 -16.74 -3.84
CA PHE A 14 1.74 -16.24 -4.39
C PHE A 14 2.80 -17.33 -4.53
N GLY A 15 2.55 -18.56 -4.06
CA GLY A 15 3.49 -19.68 -4.11
C GLY A 15 4.53 -19.65 -2.99
N SER A 16 5.14 -18.48 -2.73
CA SER A 16 6.10 -18.30 -1.64
C SER A 16 6.11 -16.87 -1.08
N LYS A 17 6.80 -16.69 0.05
CA LYS A 17 7.00 -15.36 0.67
C LYS A 17 7.85 -14.47 -0.24
N GLU A 18 8.89 -15.05 -0.83
CA GLU A 18 9.83 -14.37 -1.72
C GLU A 18 9.10 -13.86 -2.96
N ALA A 19 8.22 -14.68 -3.55
CA ALA A 19 7.41 -14.27 -4.69
C ALA A 19 6.47 -13.10 -4.35
N LEU A 20 5.86 -13.10 -3.17
CA LEU A 20 5.06 -11.97 -2.69
C LEU A 20 5.92 -10.71 -2.45
N ALA A 21 7.10 -10.86 -1.88
CA ALA A 21 8.02 -9.75 -1.68
C ALA A 21 8.45 -9.12 -3.02
N GLU A 22 8.81 -9.94 -4.01
CA GLU A 22 9.17 -9.48 -5.35
C GLU A 22 8.01 -8.78 -6.06
N ALA A 23 6.79 -9.32 -5.94
CA ALA A 23 5.59 -8.69 -6.49
C ALA A 23 5.28 -7.31 -5.88
N LEU A 24 5.71 -7.07 -4.64
CA LEU A 24 5.49 -5.82 -3.93
C LEU A 24 6.53 -4.73 -4.26
N ILE A 25 7.74 -5.09 -4.68
CA ILE A 25 8.80 -4.13 -5.04
C ILE A 25 8.32 -3.03 -6.00
N PRO A 26 7.68 -3.35 -7.16
CA PRO A 26 7.24 -2.30 -8.09
C PRO A 26 6.03 -1.51 -7.59
N MET A 27 5.34 -1.99 -6.55
CA MET A 27 4.16 -1.32 -5.99
C MET A 27 4.49 -0.35 -4.85
N LEU A 28 5.63 -0.56 -4.20
CA LEU A 28 6.02 0.16 -2.99
C LEU A 28 6.99 1.29 -3.32
N GLU A 29 6.79 2.43 -2.66
CA GLU A 29 7.74 3.53 -2.70
C GLU A 29 8.94 3.19 -1.81
N ARG A 30 10.13 3.39 -2.38
CA ARG A 30 11.39 3.32 -1.64
C ARG A 30 11.52 4.55 -0.75
N ASN A 31 12.11 4.38 0.42
CA ASN A 31 12.50 5.49 1.28
C ASN A 31 13.66 6.28 0.65
N ASP A 32 13.71 7.59 0.85
CA ASP A 32 14.76 8.44 0.24
C ASP A 32 16.17 8.11 0.77
N SER A 33 16.25 7.49 1.95
CA SER A 33 17.51 7.15 2.63
C SER A 33 18.03 5.73 2.35
N GLU A 34 17.28 4.89 1.64
CA GLU A 34 17.68 3.51 1.36
C GLU A 34 18.02 3.30 -0.13
N ASP A 35 19.00 2.46 -0.42
CA ASP A 35 19.31 2.06 -1.79
C ASP A 35 18.38 0.94 -2.30
N ALA A 36 18.58 0.50 -3.54
CA ALA A 36 17.74 -0.52 -4.15
C ALA A 36 17.86 -1.90 -3.46
N ASP A 37 19.03 -2.24 -2.93
CA ASP A 37 19.29 -3.54 -2.31
C ASP A 37 18.82 -3.54 -0.86
N GLU A 38 19.03 -2.44 -0.13
CA GLU A 38 18.46 -2.21 1.20
C GLU A 38 16.92 -2.25 1.16
N PHE A 39 16.32 -1.64 0.14
CA PHE A 39 14.87 -1.70 -0.09
C PHE A 39 14.39 -3.15 -0.25
N ARG A 40 15.01 -3.91 -1.15
CA ARG A 40 14.66 -5.33 -1.37
C ARG A 40 14.83 -6.16 -0.10
N ALA A 41 15.95 -5.99 0.60
CA ALA A 41 16.23 -6.67 1.85
C ALA A 41 15.17 -6.36 2.92
N ARG A 42 14.75 -5.09 3.04
CA ARG A 42 13.68 -4.69 3.97
C ARG A 42 12.34 -5.32 3.63
N ILE A 43 11.96 -5.39 2.35
CA ILE A 43 10.72 -6.06 1.94
C ILE A 43 10.82 -7.56 2.21
N ALA A 44 11.92 -8.22 1.84
CA ALA A 44 12.14 -9.64 2.10
C ALA A 44 12.15 -9.98 3.61
N ALA A 45 12.64 -9.09 4.47
CA ALA A 45 12.66 -9.27 5.91
C ALA A 45 11.27 -9.19 6.56
N ALA A 46 10.28 -8.56 5.92
CA ALA A 46 8.93 -8.43 6.47
C ALA A 46 8.24 -9.79 6.64
N SER A 47 7.37 -9.94 7.64
CA SER A 47 6.61 -11.18 7.85
C SER A 47 5.51 -11.38 6.79
N ASN A 48 5.08 -12.64 6.59
CA ASN A 48 3.96 -12.98 5.68
C ASN A 48 2.73 -12.10 5.93
N LYS A 49 2.38 -11.88 7.20
CA LYS A 49 1.24 -11.03 7.59
C LYS A 49 1.43 -9.56 7.15
N GLN A 50 2.64 -9.03 7.28
CA GLN A 50 2.95 -7.66 6.86
C GLN A 50 2.90 -7.53 5.34
N LEU A 51 3.49 -8.49 4.61
CA LEU A 51 3.48 -8.51 3.15
C LEU A 51 2.05 -8.62 2.60
N LEU A 52 1.23 -9.53 3.16
CA LEU A 52 -0.18 -9.64 2.78
C LEU A 52 -0.95 -8.34 3.06
N ARG A 53 -0.67 -7.66 4.18
CA ARG A 53 -1.28 -6.36 4.49
C ARG A 53 -0.87 -5.30 3.47
N LEU A 54 0.41 -5.20 3.13
CA LEU A 54 0.91 -4.26 2.11
C LEU A 54 0.23 -4.51 0.77
N HIS A 55 0.20 -5.77 0.33
CA HIS A 55 -0.46 -6.16 -0.91
C HIS A 55 -1.96 -5.79 -0.88
N SER A 56 -2.68 -6.14 0.18
CA SER A 56 -4.11 -5.85 0.31
C SER A 56 -4.42 -4.35 0.28
N VAL A 57 -3.57 -3.51 0.87
CA VAL A 57 -3.69 -2.05 0.80
C VAL A 57 -3.55 -1.57 -0.64
N HIS A 58 -2.48 -1.96 -1.34
CA HIS A 58 -2.24 -1.54 -2.72
C HIS A 58 -3.32 -2.07 -3.68
N GLU A 59 -3.73 -3.32 -3.53
CA GLU A 59 -4.83 -3.92 -4.27
C GLU A 59 -6.14 -3.15 -4.06
N THR A 60 -6.43 -2.76 -2.82
CA THR A 60 -7.63 -1.97 -2.50
C THR A 60 -7.57 -0.58 -3.14
N ILE A 61 -6.41 0.07 -3.11
CA ILE A 61 -6.22 1.39 -3.74
C ILE A 61 -6.41 1.28 -5.25
N ASN A 62 -5.73 0.35 -5.89
CA ASN A 62 -5.81 0.15 -7.34
C ASN A 62 -7.23 -0.21 -7.77
N ARG A 63 -7.92 -1.09 -7.04
CA ARG A 63 -9.28 -1.51 -7.38
C ARG A 63 -10.32 -0.41 -7.17
N ARG A 64 -10.23 0.37 -6.08
CA ARG A 64 -11.27 1.37 -5.73
C ARG A 64 -11.01 2.76 -6.31
N PHE A 65 -9.74 3.14 -6.43
CA PHE A 65 -9.33 4.50 -6.80
C PHE A 65 -8.44 4.52 -8.04
N GLY A 66 -7.80 3.41 -8.40
CA GLY A 66 -6.89 3.31 -9.54
C GLY A 66 -5.44 3.60 -9.19
N SER A 67 -5.16 4.64 -8.39
CA SER A 67 -3.79 4.95 -7.92
C SER A 67 -3.80 5.71 -6.58
N LYS A 68 -2.61 5.87 -5.98
CA LYS A 68 -2.42 6.67 -4.76
C LYS A 68 -2.82 8.13 -4.97
N GLU A 69 -2.48 8.71 -6.12
CA GLU A 69 -2.81 10.08 -6.49
C GLU A 69 -4.32 10.27 -6.58
N LYS A 70 -5.03 9.34 -7.24
CA LYS A 70 -6.48 9.38 -7.35
C LYS A 70 -7.18 9.23 -6.00
N LEU A 71 -6.63 8.42 -5.10
CA LEU A 71 -7.09 8.34 -3.71
C LEU A 71 -6.92 9.70 -3.00
N VAL A 72 -5.77 10.34 -3.15
CA VAL A 72 -5.54 11.69 -2.61
C VAL A 72 -6.53 12.69 -3.18
N ASP A 73 -6.76 12.68 -4.49
CA ASP A 73 -7.71 13.58 -5.16
C ASP A 73 -9.13 13.36 -4.64
N ALA A 74 -9.55 12.10 -4.42
CA ALA A 74 -10.83 11.77 -3.84
C ALA A 74 -10.97 12.28 -2.39
N ILE A 75 -9.92 12.18 -1.58
CA ILE A 75 -9.88 12.72 -0.21
C ILE A 75 -10.01 14.25 -0.23
N VAL A 76 -9.25 14.93 -1.11
CA VAL A 76 -9.29 16.38 -1.25
C VAL A 76 -10.67 16.84 -1.70
N ALA A 77 -11.24 16.22 -2.74
CA ALA A 77 -12.56 16.58 -3.25
C ALA A 77 -13.66 16.41 -2.19
N LYS A 78 -13.59 15.35 -1.37
CA LYS A 78 -14.57 15.09 -0.30
C LYS A 78 -14.47 16.11 0.84
N LYS A 79 -13.26 16.52 1.21
CA LYS A 79 -13.03 17.45 2.33
C LYS A 79 -13.07 18.92 1.93
N PHE A 80 -12.66 19.23 0.71
CA PHE A 80 -12.52 20.56 0.14
C PHE A 80 -13.12 20.57 -1.28
N PRO A 81 -14.43 20.80 -1.44
CA PRO A 81 -15.09 20.78 -2.76
C PRO A 81 -14.52 21.77 -3.80
N LYS A 82 -13.83 22.83 -3.33
CA LYS A 82 -13.16 23.83 -4.18
C LYS A 82 -11.68 23.50 -4.46
N GLY A 83 -11.20 22.35 -4.01
CA GLY A 83 -9.79 21.97 -4.05
C GLY A 83 -8.96 22.55 -2.89
N ASN A 84 -7.77 21.98 -2.68
CA ASN A 84 -6.77 22.45 -1.71
C ASN A 84 -5.39 21.86 -2.04
N ASP A 85 -4.58 22.57 -2.83
CA ASP A 85 -3.28 22.08 -3.29
C ASP A 85 -2.25 21.86 -2.17
N PRO A 86 -2.11 22.75 -1.16
CA PRO A 86 -1.22 22.50 -0.03
C PRO A 86 -1.60 21.23 0.75
N TYR A 87 -2.89 20.97 0.91
CA TYR A 87 -3.37 19.76 1.58
C TYR A 87 -3.12 18.52 0.72
N ARG A 88 -3.36 18.61 -0.59
CA ARG A 88 -3.06 17.55 -1.56
C ARG A 88 -1.58 17.14 -1.49
N ALA A 89 -0.67 18.11 -1.54
CA ALA A 89 0.77 17.87 -1.44
C ALA A 89 1.14 17.18 -0.12
N LYS A 90 0.54 17.60 1.00
CA LYS A 90 0.73 16.95 2.30
C LYS A 90 0.18 15.52 2.36
N LEU A 91 -0.84 15.18 1.58
CA LEU A 91 -1.37 13.81 1.53
C LEU A 91 -0.49 12.90 0.69
N LEU A 92 0.15 13.40 -0.37
CA LEU A 92 1.05 12.60 -1.22
C LEU A 92 2.28 12.08 -0.45
N THR A 93 2.71 12.74 0.62
CA THR A 93 3.80 12.27 1.49
C THR A 93 3.36 11.19 2.49
N LYS A 94 2.05 10.92 2.61
CA LYS A 94 1.54 9.91 3.54
C LYS A 94 1.64 8.51 2.97
N ARG A 95 1.70 7.54 3.89
CA ARG A 95 1.71 6.12 3.53
C ARG A 95 0.34 5.72 2.95
N PRO A 96 0.30 4.83 1.94
CA PRO A 96 -0.94 4.36 1.32
C PRO A 96 -2.00 3.86 2.31
N ALA A 97 -1.58 3.13 3.35
CA ALA A 97 -2.49 2.64 4.39
C ALA A 97 -3.16 3.79 5.17
N GLN A 98 -2.42 4.86 5.49
CA GLN A 98 -2.97 6.02 6.20
C GLN A 98 -3.99 6.78 5.34
N LEU A 99 -3.78 6.81 4.02
CA LEU A 99 -4.73 7.42 3.09
C LEU A 99 -6.02 6.59 2.99
N LEU A 100 -5.92 5.26 2.97
CA LEU A 100 -7.10 4.39 3.03
C LEU A 100 -7.90 4.56 4.32
N ASP A 101 -7.23 4.64 5.47
CA ASP A 101 -7.91 4.87 6.75
C ASP A 101 -8.57 6.26 6.78
N LEU A 102 -7.93 7.26 6.18
CA LEU A 102 -8.47 8.61 6.08
C LEU A 102 -9.73 8.68 5.20
N VAL A 103 -9.73 8.07 4.02
CA VAL A 103 -10.90 8.11 3.13
C VAL A 103 -12.10 7.35 3.70
N GLN A 104 -11.86 6.36 4.57
CA GLN A 104 -12.92 5.62 5.26
C GLN A 104 -13.54 6.38 6.44
N SER A 105 -12.82 7.33 7.02
CA SER A 105 -13.28 8.13 8.17
C SER A 105 -13.91 9.47 7.79
N LEU A 106 -13.70 9.93 6.55
CA LEU A 106 -14.46 11.02 5.93
C LEU A 106 -15.84 10.53 5.50
#